data_AF-A0A7X6YGF2-F1
#
_entry.id   AF-A0A7X6YGF2-F1
#
_cell.length_a   1.000
_cell.length_b   1.000
_cell.length_c   1.000
_cell.angle_alpha   90.00
_cell.angle_beta   90.00
_cell.angle_gamma   90.00
#
_symmetry.space_group_name_H-M   'P 1'
#
loop_
_entity.id
_entity.type
_entity.pdbx_description
1 polymer ?
#
loop_
_entity_poly.entity_id
_entity_poly.type
_entity_poly.pdbx_seq_one_letter_code
_entity_poly.pdbx_strand_id
1 'polypeptide(L)'
;MPEAGTRQIYAATLNDDGTRTALPGVDVIWSVAAGPIVGVSSAGLATAHAVYQDTPATVRGQWGDADETLALTVLDTLPDNYGSYAADSIEDGWQIGYYGFDNPNAAPGYDPFGTGDNLFKYIAGLNPTDPESRLHLRIARSTGTTALEVEPIVAGRIYAILQSATLDAEQWSTLTPHETRDTGAVRTFINATNAPSMFYRVRIQQQ
;
A
#
# COMPACT_ATOMS: atom_id res chain seq x y z
N MET A 1 11.67 -6.03 11.67
CA MET A 1 10.77 -5.70 12.80
C MET A 1 9.65 -4.83 12.24
N PRO A 2 8.40 -4.93 12.74
CA PRO A 2 7.35 -4.03 12.28
C PRO A 2 7.70 -2.59 12.65
N GLU A 3 7.33 -1.65 11.78
CA GLU A 3 7.31 -0.23 12.07
C GLU A 3 6.44 0.13 13.28
N ALA A 4 6.68 1.29 13.88
CA ALA A 4 6.02 1.76 15.11
C ALA A 4 6.02 0.74 16.28
N GLY A 5 6.70 -0.39 16.12
CA GLY A 5 6.76 -1.50 17.04
C GLY A 5 8.12 -1.61 17.69
N THR A 6 8.25 -2.63 18.53
CA THR A 6 9.49 -2.89 19.26
C THR A 6 10.08 -4.26 18.94
N ARG A 7 11.39 -4.37 19.11
CA ARG A 7 12.13 -5.63 18.97
C ARG A 7 13.21 -5.71 20.03
N GLN A 8 13.18 -6.79 20.79
CA GLN A 8 14.25 -7.10 21.73
C GLN A 8 15.49 -7.56 20.96
N ILE A 9 16.63 -6.95 21.27
CA ILE A 9 17.96 -7.35 20.83
C ILE A 9 18.80 -7.78 22.04
N TYR A 10 19.77 -8.63 21.79
CA TYR A 10 20.63 -9.22 22.82
C TYR A 10 22.08 -9.19 22.35
N ALA A 11 23.00 -9.09 23.30
CA ALA A 11 24.43 -9.23 23.06
C ALA A 11 24.98 -10.48 23.77
N ALA A 12 26.06 -11.02 23.23
CA ALA A 12 26.82 -12.09 23.87
C ALA A 12 28.30 -11.91 23.55
N THR A 13 29.17 -12.30 24.48
CA THR A 13 30.60 -12.45 24.19
C THR A 13 30.84 -13.78 23.48
N LEU A 14 31.86 -13.82 22.63
CA LEU A 14 32.45 -15.07 22.15
C LEU A 14 33.76 -15.26 22.89
N ASN A 15 33.83 -16.29 23.72
CA ASN A 15 35.02 -16.60 24.50
C ASN A 15 36.09 -17.26 23.62
N ASP A 16 37.33 -17.31 24.11
CA ASP A 16 38.48 -17.88 23.39
C ASP A 16 38.35 -19.39 23.13
N ASP A 17 37.57 -20.09 23.96
CA ASP A 17 37.17 -21.49 23.76
C ASP A 17 36.00 -21.68 22.76
N GLY A 18 35.51 -20.59 22.16
CA GLY A 18 34.40 -20.59 21.19
C GLY A 18 33.00 -20.63 21.81
N THR A 19 32.87 -20.65 23.13
CA THR A 19 31.58 -20.59 23.81
C THR A 19 30.99 -19.17 23.78
N ARG A 20 29.65 -19.07 23.88
CA ARG A 20 28.95 -17.78 23.93
C ARG A 20 28.35 -17.54 25.30
N THR A 21 28.64 -16.39 25.89
CA THR A 21 28.05 -15.96 27.16
C THR A 21 27.12 -14.77 26.92
N ALA A 22 25.85 -14.90 27.30
CA ALA A 22 24.90 -13.79 27.18
C ALA A 22 25.32 -12.62 28.08
N LEU A 23 25.34 -11.42 27.52
CA LEU A 23 25.51 -10.20 28.29
C LEU A 23 24.13 -9.70 28.75
N PRO A 24 23.94 -9.37 30.04
CA PRO A 24 22.76 -8.63 30.47
C PRO A 24 22.63 -7.34 29.65
N GLY A 25 21.43 -7.04 29.16
CA GLY A 25 21.22 -5.85 28.32
C GLY A 25 21.73 -4.56 28.97
N VAL A 26 21.61 -4.46 30.31
CA VAL A 26 22.02 -3.30 31.12
C VAL A 26 23.53 -3.06 31.16
N ASP A 27 24.34 -4.08 30.86
CA ASP A 27 25.80 -3.94 30.84
C ASP A 27 26.30 -3.40 29.49
N VAL A 28 25.43 -3.41 28.47
CA VAL A 28 25.73 -2.94 27.11
C VAL A 28 25.18 -1.53 26.91
N ILE A 29 26.00 -0.66 26.35
CA ILE A 29 25.56 0.67 25.91
C ILE A 29 24.92 0.51 24.53
N TRP A 30 23.59 0.57 24.51
CA TRP A 30 22.80 0.50 23.28
C TRP A 30 22.62 1.88 22.67
N SER A 31 22.70 1.95 21.34
CA SER A 31 22.42 3.18 20.60
C SER A 31 21.88 2.89 19.19
N VAL A 32 21.26 3.90 18.60
CA VAL A 32 20.89 3.88 17.18
C VAL A 32 22.12 4.27 16.37
N ALA A 33 22.48 3.44 15.39
CA ALA A 33 23.57 3.75 14.48
C ALA A 33 23.04 4.41 13.19
N ALA A 34 21.94 3.91 12.64
CA ALA A 34 21.32 4.43 11.41
C ALA A 34 19.87 3.97 11.22
N GLY A 35 19.14 4.66 10.35
CA GLY A 35 17.80 4.28 9.91
C GLY A 35 16.68 4.65 10.89
N PRO A 36 15.45 4.18 10.63
CA PRO A 36 14.23 4.63 11.31
C PRO A 36 14.01 3.94 12.67
N ILE A 37 15.02 3.98 13.54
CA ILE A 37 14.91 3.54 14.94
C ILE A 37 14.81 4.79 15.82
N VAL A 38 13.73 4.91 16.58
CA VAL A 38 13.49 5.99 17.55
C VAL A 38 14.55 5.96 18.64
N GLY A 39 14.86 4.76 19.12
CA GLY A 39 15.80 4.53 20.20
C GLY A 39 15.95 3.07 20.54
N VAL A 40 16.95 2.77 21.35
CA VAL A 40 17.14 1.47 21.97
C VAL A 40 17.25 1.68 23.48
N SER A 41 16.42 0.98 24.25
CA SER A 41 16.48 1.09 25.71
C SER A 41 17.77 0.50 26.28
N SER A 42 18.09 0.79 27.54
CA SER A 42 19.22 0.16 28.25
C SER A 42 19.06 -1.35 28.41
N ALA A 43 17.86 -1.91 28.22
CA ALA A 43 17.66 -3.35 28.22
C ALA A 43 17.81 -3.96 26.81
N GLY A 44 18.13 -3.18 25.78
CA GLY A 44 18.19 -3.65 24.40
C GLY A 44 16.82 -3.76 23.73
N LEU A 45 15.83 -2.95 24.12
CA LEU A 45 14.54 -2.89 23.40
C LEU A 45 14.61 -1.79 22.35
N ALA A 46 14.72 -2.17 21.07
CA ALA A 46 14.70 -1.23 19.95
C ALA A 46 13.25 -0.86 19.60
N THR A 47 12.99 0.43 19.33
CA THR A 47 11.68 0.96 18.92
C THR A 47 11.81 1.62 17.56
N ALA A 48 10.98 1.25 16.59
CA ALA A 48 11.01 1.82 15.24
C ALA A 48 10.07 3.01 15.07
N HIS A 49 10.39 3.91 14.15
CA HIS A 49 9.45 4.88 13.58
C HIS A 49 8.49 4.18 12.61
N ALA A 50 7.42 4.88 12.20
CA ALA A 50 6.66 4.53 11.00
C ALA A 50 7.54 4.69 9.75
N VAL A 51 7.30 3.89 8.71
CA VAL A 51 8.00 3.95 7.41
C VAL A 51 7.02 3.71 6.27
N TYR A 52 7.14 4.46 5.16
CA TYR A 52 6.30 4.28 3.96
C TYR A 52 6.76 3.14 3.02
N GLN A 53 7.88 2.49 3.37
CA GLN A 53 8.44 1.34 2.68
C GLN A 53 9.40 0.61 3.61
N ASP A 54 9.64 -0.68 3.35
CA ASP A 54 10.65 -1.47 4.05
C ASP A 54 12.02 -0.75 4.03
N THR A 55 12.49 -0.37 5.21
CA THR A 55 13.65 0.51 5.34
C THR A 55 14.74 -0.13 6.19
N PRO A 56 16.00 -0.22 5.68
CA PRO A 56 17.13 -0.68 6.46
C PRO A 56 17.40 0.19 7.69
N ALA A 57 17.79 -0.45 8.78
CA ALA A 57 18.18 0.19 10.03
C ALA A 57 19.40 -0.51 10.63
N THR A 58 20.09 0.18 11.54
CA THR A 58 21.23 -0.37 12.25
C THR A 58 21.24 0.09 13.69
N VAL A 59 21.36 -0.86 14.61
CA VAL A 59 21.54 -0.63 16.04
C VAL A 59 22.97 -0.99 16.42
N ARG A 60 23.49 -0.32 17.45
CA ARG A 60 24.85 -0.51 17.97
C ARG A 60 24.79 -0.96 19.43
N GLY A 61 25.66 -1.90 19.78
CA GLY A 61 25.91 -2.32 21.15
C GLY A 61 27.39 -2.19 21.46
N GLN A 62 27.71 -1.40 22.48
CA GLN A 62 29.08 -1.23 22.97
C GLN A 62 29.24 -1.84 24.36
N TRP A 63 30.30 -2.63 24.57
CA TRP A 63 30.66 -3.23 25.85
C TRP A 63 32.18 -3.21 26.04
N GLY A 64 32.67 -2.41 26.98
CA GLY A 64 34.09 -2.13 27.11
C GLY A 64 34.66 -1.51 25.82
N ASP A 65 35.70 -2.14 25.28
CA ASP A 65 36.32 -1.74 24.01
C ASP A 65 35.65 -2.39 22.77
N ALA A 66 34.70 -3.31 22.97
CA ALA A 66 33.94 -3.92 21.88
C ALA A 66 32.80 -3.00 21.45
N ASP A 67 32.66 -2.81 20.14
CA ASP A 67 31.66 -1.92 19.53
C ASP A 67 31.15 -2.56 18.24
N GLU A 68 29.96 -3.13 18.31
CA GLU A 68 29.39 -3.96 17.24
C GLU A 68 28.03 -3.42 16.79
N THR A 69 27.67 -3.75 15.55
CA THR A 69 26.40 -3.33 14.96
C THR A 69 25.55 -4.52 14.52
N LEU A 70 24.24 -4.34 14.56
CA LEU A 70 23.26 -5.28 14.05
C LEU A 70 22.38 -4.59 13.02
N ALA A 71 22.39 -5.12 11.79
CA ALA A 71 21.47 -4.69 10.76
C ALA A 71 20.05 -5.23 11.02
N LEU A 72 19.07 -4.36 10.82
CA LEU A 72 17.65 -4.66 10.92
C LEU A 72 16.95 -4.13 9.66
N THR A 73 15.76 -4.64 9.37
CA THR A 73 14.82 -4.02 8.44
C THR A 73 13.58 -3.63 9.23
N VAL A 74 13.19 -2.36 9.16
CA VAL A 74 11.88 -1.90 9.63
C VAL A 74 10.90 -2.13 8.49
N LEU A 75 9.89 -2.96 8.75
CA LEU A 75 8.90 -3.36 7.76
C LEU A 75 7.74 -2.37 7.78
N ASP A 76 7.36 -1.88 6.59
CA ASP A 76 6.10 -1.17 6.39
C ASP A 76 4.95 -2.18 6.52
N THR A 77 4.12 -2.00 7.53
CA THR A 77 3.03 -2.93 7.86
C THR A 77 1.66 -2.26 7.88
N LEU A 78 1.64 -0.93 7.91
CA LEU A 78 0.44 -0.09 7.88
C LEU A 78 0.65 0.98 6.80
N PRO A 79 0.23 0.71 5.56
CA PRO A 79 0.57 1.54 4.40
C PRO A 79 0.10 3.01 4.38
N ASP A 80 -0.65 3.48 5.38
CA ASP A 80 -1.27 4.81 5.49
C ASP A 80 -1.10 5.34 6.92
N ASN A 81 0.15 5.47 7.38
CA ASN A 81 0.52 5.88 8.74
C ASN A 81 1.75 6.82 8.79
N TYR A 82 2.31 7.23 7.65
CA TYR A 82 3.60 7.91 7.57
C TYR A 82 3.49 9.42 7.40
N GLY A 83 4.14 10.17 8.31
CA GLY A 83 4.38 11.61 8.15
C GLY A 83 3.10 12.44 7.99
N SER A 84 3.11 13.40 7.06
CA SER A 84 1.96 14.28 6.78
C SER A 84 0.82 13.60 6.02
N TYR A 85 1.05 12.39 5.51
CA TYR A 85 0.13 11.64 4.66
C TYR A 85 -0.68 10.59 5.42
N ALA A 86 -0.23 10.25 6.63
CA ALA A 86 -0.89 9.33 7.53
C ALA A 86 -2.42 9.53 7.68
N ALA A 87 -3.13 8.41 7.60
CA ALA A 87 -4.55 8.22 7.85
C ALA A 87 -5.48 9.03 6.93
N ASP A 88 -5.10 9.18 5.66
CA ASP A 88 -5.90 9.91 4.66
C ASP A 88 -6.63 9.01 3.64
N SER A 89 -6.56 7.68 3.85
CA SER A 89 -7.11 6.61 3.00
C SER A 89 -6.39 6.42 1.66
N ILE A 90 -5.20 7.00 1.50
CA ILE A 90 -4.29 6.75 0.40
C ILE A 90 -3.00 6.13 0.98
N GLU A 91 -2.41 5.19 0.26
CA GLU A 91 -1.13 4.63 0.68
C GLU A 91 -0.02 5.70 0.60
N ASP A 92 0.75 5.86 1.68
CA ASP A 92 1.83 6.84 1.78
C ASP A 92 2.84 6.69 0.64
N GLY A 93 3.18 5.44 0.30
CA GLY A 93 4.10 5.12 -0.79
C GLY A 93 3.57 5.58 -2.15
N TRP A 94 2.25 5.58 -2.38
CA TRP A 94 1.65 6.12 -3.60
C TRP A 94 1.78 7.65 -3.64
N GLN A 95 1.48 8.33 -2.53
CA GLN A 95 1.59 9.78 -2.45
C GLN A 95 3.03 10.25 -2.63
N ILE A 96 3.97 9.63 -1.90
CA ILE A 96 5.40 9.93 -2.00
C ILE A 96 5.92 9.62 -3.40
N GLY A 97 5.48 8.52 -4.01
CA GLY A 97 5.90 8.12 -5.36
C GLY A 97 5.54 9.13 -6.44
N TYR A 98 4.39 9.80 -6.34
CA TYR A 98 3.94 10.79 -7.32
C TYR A 98 4.28 12.25 -6.97
N TYR A 99 4.31 12.58 -5.69
CA TYR A 99 4.37 13.98 -5.23
C TYR A 99 5.61 14.32 -4.39
N GLY A 100 6.35 13.31 -3.91
CA GLY A 100 7.41 13.48 -2.93
C GLY A 100 6.86 13.65 -1.50
N PHE A 101 7.73 14.00 -0.56
CA PHE A 101 7.36 14.20 0.84
C PHE A 101 6.69 15.56 1.08
N ASP A 102 5.75 15.62 2.04
CA ASP A 102 5.14 16.84 2.59
C ASP A 102 4.55 17.81 1.55
N ASN A 103 4.18 17.30 0.38
CA ASN A 103 3.55 18.06 -0.69
C ASN A 103 2.03 18.10 -0.50
N PRO A 104 1.40 19.28 -0.30
CA PRO A 104 -0.03 19.39 -0.06
C PRO A 104 -0.89 18.99 -1.28
N ASN A 105 -0.31 18.94 -2.49
CA ASN A 105 -1.01 18.49 -3.69
C ASN A 105 -1.21 16.96 -3.72
N ALA A 106 -0.61 16.21 -2.79
CA ALA A 106 -0.86 14.78 -2.63
C ALA A 106 -2.16 14.48 -1.86
N ALA A 107 -2.81 15.50 -1.28
CA ALA A 107 -4.00 15.31 -0.45
C ALA A 107 -5.15 14.63 -1.21
N PRO A 108 -6.04 13.86 -0.52
CA PRO A 108 -7.02 13.00 -1.18
C PRO A 108 -8.00 13.73 -2.09
N GLY A 109 -8.38 14.96 -1.73
CA GLY A 109 -9.33 15.79 -2.49
C GLY A 109 -8.71 16.68 -3.57
N TYR A 110 -7.41 16.57 -3.85
CA TYR A 110 -6.77 17.39 -4.87
C TYR A 110 -7.10 16.87 -6.27
N ASP A 111 -7.75 17.70 -7.11
CA ASP A 111 -8.08 17.40 -8.51
C ASP A 111 -7.71 18.58 -9.44
N PRO A 112 -6.44 18.69 -9.87
CA PRO A 112 -5.99 19.83 -10.67
C PRO A 112 -6.51 19.79 -12.11
N PHE A 113 -6.98 18.63 -12.59
CA PHE A 113 -7.34 18.41 -13.99
C PHE A 113 -8.84 18.21 -14.22
N GLY A 114 -9.64 18.10 -13.16
CA GLY A 114 -11.08 17.81 -13.24
C GLY A 114 -11.36 16.38 -13.71
N THR A 115 -10.51 15.44 -13.33
CA THR A 115 -10.51 14.05 -13.83
C THR A 115 -10.74 13.02 -12.73
N GLY A 116 -11.10 13.50 -11.54
CA GLY A 116 -11.13 12.75 -10.30
C GLY A 116 -9.99 13.16 -9.39
N ASP A 117 -10.29 13.21 -8.10
CA ASP A 117 -9.34 13.54 -7.05
C ASP A 117 -8.33 12.41 -6.81
N ASN A 118 -7.30 12.68 -6.00
CA ASN A 118 -6.26 11.69 -5.70
C ASN A 118 -6.81 10.41 -5.09
N LEU A 119 -7.86 10.48 -4.25
CA LEU A 119 -8.47 9.27 -3.68
C LEU A 119 -9.06 8.39 -4.77
N PHE A 120 -9.84 8.97 -5.68
CA PHE A 120 -10.37 8.25 -6.83
C PHE A 120 -9.24 7.67 -7.68
N LYS A 121 -8.20 8.46 -7.96
CA LYS A 121 -7.07 8.04 -8.78
C LYS A 121 -6.29 6.90 -8.15
N TYR A 122 -6.05 6.92 -6.84
CA TYR A 122 -5.43 5.82 -6.10
C TYR A 122 -6.30 4.55 -6.11
N ILE A 123 -7.62 4.67 -5.92
CA ILE A 123 -8.54 3.53 -5.99
C ILE A 123 -8.56 2.93 -7.41
N ALA A 124 -8.59 3.78 -8.44
CA ALA A 124 -8.70 3.39 -9.84
C ALA A 124 -7.34 3.01 -10.49
N GLY A 125 -6.22 3.19 -9.79
CA GLY A 125 -4.88 2.89 -10.32
C GLY A 125 -4.40 3.85 -11.40
N LEU A 126 -4.79 5.11 -11.31
CA LEU A 126 -4.47 6.14 -12.29
C LEU A 126 -3.23 6.92 -11.86
N ASN A 127 -2.47 7.42 -12.84
CA ASN A 127 -1.43 8.40 -12.58
C ASN A 127 -2.07 9.76 -12.28
N PRO A 128 -1.84 10.35 -11.09
CA PRO A 128 -2.48 11.59 -10.70
C PRO A 128 -1.82 12.85 -11.29
N THR A 129 -0.60 12.71 -11.80
CA THR A 129 0.15 13.77 -12.48
C THR A 129 -0.09 13.82 -13.99
N ASP A 130 -0.72 12.79 -14.56
CA ASP A 130 -1.03 12.69 -15.99
C ASP A 130 -2.50 13.05 -16.25
N PRO A 131 -2.78 14.19 -16.92
CA PRO A 131 -4.12 14.58 -17.27
C PRO A 131 -4.76 13.68 -18.33
N GLU A 132 -4.08 12.71 -18.94
CA GLU A 132 -4.69 11.73 -19.87
C GLU A 132 -4.96 10.36 -19.22
N SER A 133 -4.44 10.11 -18.01
CA SER A 133 -4.70 8.85 -17.29
C SER A 133 -6.18 8.75 -16.89
N ARG A 134 -6.89 7.75 -17.42
CA ARG A 134 -8.34 7.54 -17.21
C ARG A 134 -8.68 6.08 -16.96
N LEU A 135 -9.76 5.89 -16.20
CA LEU A 135 -10.47 4.62 -16.16
C LEU A 135 -11.40 4.53 -17.37
N HIS A 136 -11.26 3.46 -18.15
CA HIS A 136 -12.08 3.17 -19.30
C HIS A 136 -13.05 2.03 -19.01
N LEU A 137 -14.31 2.22 -19.38
CA LEU A 137 -15.29 1.15 -19.54
C LEU A 137 -15.64 1.05 -21.03
N ARG A 138 -15.21 -0.02 -21.69
CA ARG A 138 -15.55 -0.30 -23.10
C ARG A 138 -16.63 -1.38 -23.16
N ILE A 139 -17.55 -1.23 -24.11
CA ILE A 139 -18.64 -2.18 -24.31
C ILE A 139 -18.50 -2.77 -25.71
N ALA A 140 -18.22 -4.07 -25.79
CA ALA A 140 -18.22 -4.81 -27.05
C ALA A 140 -19.45 -5.71 -27.12
N ARG A 141 -20.18 -5.65 -28.23
CA ARG A 141 -21.37 -6.48 -28.47
C ARG A 141 -21.11 -7.45 -29.61
N SER A 142 -21.42 -8.72 -29.38
CA SER A 142 -21.36 -9.79 -30.38
C SER A 142 -22.66 -10.59 -30.36
N THR A 143 -22.91 -11.42 -31.38
CA THR A 143 -24.08 -12.29 -31.42
C THR A 143 -24.05 -13.24 -30.22
N GLY A 144 -25.02 -13.11 -29.30
CA GLY A 144 -25.13 -13.97 -28.13
C GLY A 144 -24.46 -13.41 -26.86
N THR A 145 -23.60 -12.39 -26.95
CA THR A 145 -22.82 -11.89 -25.79
C THR A 145 -22.52 -10.39 -25.81
N THR A 146 -22.49 -9.78 -24.62
CA THR A 146 -22.00 -8.42 -24.38
C THR A 146 -20.82 -8.52 -23.43
N ALA A 147 -19.68 -7.95 -23.81
CA ALA A 147 -18.49 -7.84 -22.98
C ALA A 147 -18.33 -6.40 -22.48
N LEU A 148 -18.08 -6.26 -21.18
CA LEU A 148 -17.77 -5.01 -20.50
C LEU A 148 -16.31 -5.06 -20.05
N GLU A 149 -15.47 -4.24 -20.64
CA GLU A 149 -14.03 -4.22 -20.41
C GLU A 149 -13.67 -3.01 -19.54
N VAL A 150 -13.03 -3.26 -18.40
CA VAL A 150 -12.53 -2.24 -17.46
C VAL A 150 -11.01 -2.20 -17.53
N GLU A 151 -10.45 -1.01 -17.73
CA GLU A 151 -9.00 -0.77 -17.82
C GLU A 151 -8.64 0.61 -17.22
N PRO A 152 -7.59 0.74 -16.39
CA PRO A 152 -6.76 -0.34 -15.87
C PRO A 152 -7.41 -1.08 -14.69
N ILE A 153 -7.00 -2.33 -14.46
CA ILE A 153 -7.20 -3.04 -13.19
C ILE A 153 -5.93 -3.04 -12.35
N VAL A 154 -6.11 -3.00 -11.03
CA VAL A 154 -5.03 -3.03 -10.04
C VAL A 154 -5.17 -4.30 -9.20
N ALA A 155 -4.05 -4.97 -8.93
CA ALA A 155 -4.01 -6.12 -8.04
C ALA A 155 -4.48 -5.73 -6.62
N GLY A 156 -5.14 -6.65 -5.91
CA GLY A 156 -5.70 -6.35 -4.59
C GLY A 156 -6.95 -5.46 -4.60
N ARG A 157 -7.51 -5.13 -5.77
CA ARG A 157 -8.80 -4.44 -5.88
C ARG A 157 -9.91 -5.39 -6.36
N ILE A 158 -11.11 -5.18 -5.84
CA ILE A 158 -12.33 -5.87 -6.27
C ILE A 158 -13.07 -4.97 -7.26
N TYR A 159 -13.38 -5.53 -8.43
CA TYR A 159 -14.14 -4.86 -9.48
C TYR A 159 -15.50 -5.51 -9.63
N ALA A 160 -16.56 -4.70 -9.66
CA ALA A 160 -17.90 -5.13 -9.98
C ALA A 160 -18.54 -4.17 -11.00
N ILE A 161 -19.34 -4.73 -11.90
CA ILE A 161 -20.24 -3.93 -12.73
C ILE A 161 -21.56 -3.82 -12.01
N LEU A 162 -22.06 -2.60 -11.88
CA LEU A 162 -23.43 -2.35 -11.47
C LEU A 162 -24.24 -1.97 -12.71
N GLN A 163 -25.51 -2.38 -12.75
CA GLN A 163 -26.41 -2.15 -13.87
C GLN A 163 -27.75 -1.57 -13.42
N SER A 164 -28.38 -0.81 -14.31
CA SER A 164 -29.72 -0.24 -14.13
C SER A 164 -30.44 -0.06 -15.47
N ALA A 165 -31.77 -0.08 -15.46
CA ALA A 165 -32.58 0.24 -16.64
C ALA A 165 -32.64 1.75 -16.93
N THR A 166 -32.35 2.60 -15.93
CA THR A 166 -32.26 4.06 -16.07
C THR A 166 -30.98 4.59 -15.45
N LEU A 167 -30.47 5.71 -15.98
CA LEU A 167 -29.21 6.30 -15.53
C LEU A 167 -29.33 6.95 -14.14
N ASP A 168 -30.51 7.47 -13.82
CA ASP A 168 -30.86 8.23 -12.61
C ASP A 168 -31.41 7.35 -11.48
N ALA A 169 -31.38 6.02 -11.64
CA ALA A 169 -31.88 5.11 -10.62
C ALA A 169 -31.14 5.29 -9.28
N GLU A 170 -31.91 5.43 -8.20
CA GLU A 170 -31.40 5.54 -6.82
C GLU A 170 -30.58 4.31 -6.41
N GLN A 171 -30.95 3.14 -6.93
CA GLN A 171 -30.27 1.88 -6.65
C GLN A 171 -29.90 1.18 -7.95
N TRP A 172 -28.65 0.70 -8.01
CA TRP A 172 -28.14 -0.12 -9.09
C TRP A 172 -27.86 -1.52 -8.57
N SER A 173 -28.25 -2.54 -9.34
CA SER A 173 -27.97 -3.93 -8.98
C SER A 173 -26.59 -4.36 -9.46
N THR A 174 -25.96 -5.32 -8.78
CA THR A 174 -24.69 -5.88 -9.27
C THR A 174 -24.98 -6.83 -10.44
N LEU A 175 -24.25 -6.68 -11.54
CA LEU A 175 -24.27 -7.63 -12.64
C LEU A 175 -23.56 -8.92 -12.19
N THR A 176 -24.25 -10.05 -12.31
CA THR A 176 -23.64 -11.37 -12.24
C THR A 176 -23.24 -11.78 -13.65
N PRO A 177 -21.96 -11.64 -14.04
CA PRO A 177 -21.54 -12.03 -15.37
C PRO A 177 -21.62 -13.55 -15.53
N HIS A 178 -21.81 -14.00 -16.77
CA HIS A 178 -21.65 -15.41 -17.11
C HIS A 178 -20.20 -15.86 -16.93
N GLU A 179 -19.26 -14.97 -17.24
CA GLU A 179 -17.83 -15.23 -17.14
C GLU A 179 -17.06 -13.92 -16.87
N THR A 180 -15.96 -14.01 -16.13
CA THR A 180 -15.00 -12.91 -15.97
C THR A 180 -13.62 -13.38 -16.42
N ARG A 181 -12.91 -12.54 -17.18
CA ARG A 181 -11.56 -12.82 -17.70
C ARG A 181 -10.65 -11.63 -17.49
N ASP A 182 -9.42 -11.89 -17.07
CA ASP A 182 -8.39 -10.86 -16.97
C ASP A 182 -7.33 -11.09 -18.06
N THR A 183 -6.89 -10.02 -18.72
CA THR A 183 -5.82 -10.04 -19.72
C THR A 183 -4.97 -8.79 -19.56
N GLY A 184 -3.79 -8.93 -18.95
CA GLY A 184 -2.97 -7.78 -18.57
C GLY A 184 -3.72 -6.87 -17.59
N ALA A 185 -3.81 -5.58 -17.92
CA ALA A 185 -4.52 -4.57 -17.13
C ALA A 185 -6.02 -4.46 -17.46
N VAL A 186 -6.58 -5.38 -18.25
CA VAL A 186 -8.00 -5.36 -18.65
C VAL A 186 -8.76 -6.49 -17.97
N ARG A 187 -9.88 -6.15 -17.31
CA ARG A 187 -10.88 -7.13 -16.83
C ARG A 187 -12.13 -7.06 -17.69
N THR A 188 -12.54 -8.22 -18.19
CA THR A 188 -13.70 -8.39 -19.06
C THR A 188 -14.80 -9.13 -18.33
N PHE A 189 -15.98 -8.52 -18.22
CA PHE A 189 -17.20 -9.13 -17.72
C PHE A 189 -18.08 -9.52 -18.91
N ILE A 190 -18.29 -10.82 -19.12
CA ILE A 190 -19.07 -11.35 -20.25
C ILE A 190 -20.48 -11.68 -19.77
N ASN A 191 -21.48 -11.15 -20.45
CA ASN A 191 -22.90 -11.40 -20.21
C ASN A 191 -23.59 -11.95 -21.48
N ALA A 192 -24.68 -12.69 -21.33
CA ALA A 192 -25.49 -13.13 -22.46
C ALA A 192 -26.36 -11.97 -23.01
N THR A 193 -26.48 -11.81 -24.33
CA THR A 193 -27.17 -10.65 -24.98
C THR A 193 -28.69 -10.63 -24.87
N ASN A 194 -29.33 -11.55 -24.15
CA ASN A 194 -30.78 -11.52 -23.98
C ASN A 194 -31.24 -10.52 -22.89
N ALA A 195 -30.30 -9.78 -22.29
CA ALA A 195 -30.62 -8.72 -21.35
C ALA A 195 -31.17 -7.48 -22.09
N PRO A 196 -32.15 -6.77 -21.50
CA PRO A 196 -32.59 -5.47 -22.04
C PRO A 196 -31.43 -4.48 -22.12
N SER A 197 -31.58 -3.40 -22.87
CA SER A 197 -30.63 -2.28 -22.84
C SER A 197 -30.50 -1.76 -21.41
N MET A 198 -29.29 -1.79 -20.86
CA MET A 198 -28.99 -1.32 -19.50
C MET A 198 -27.91 -0.23 -19.53
N PHE A 199 -27.91 0.60 -18.51
CA PHE A 199 -26.80 1.45 -18.12
C PHE A 199 -25.84 0.66 -17.22
N TYR A 200 -24.55 0.98 -17.29
CA TYR A 200 -23.50 0.32 -16.52
C TYR A 200 -22.63 1.34 -15.79
N ARG A 201 -22.18 1.00 -14.58
CA ARG A 201 -21.14 1.71 -13.84
C ARG A 201 -20.16 0.72 -13.21
N VAL A 202 -18.91 1.14 -13.08
CA VAL A 202 -17.88 0.33 -12.42
C VAL A 202 -17.86 0.68 -10.94
N ARG A 203 -17.84 -0.32 -10.07
CA ARG A 203 -17.50 -0.17 -8.65
C ARG A 203 -16.15 -0.82 -8.41
N ILE A 204 -15.25 -0.07 -7.77
CA ILE A 204 -13.92 -0.54 -7.37
C ILE A 204 -13.85 -0.46 -5.84
N GLN A 205 -13.35 -1.51 -5.20
CA GLN A 205 -13.14 -1.56 -3.76
C GLN A 205 -11.73 -2.06 -3.45
N GLN A 206 -11.13 -1.53 -2.39
CA GLN A 206 -9.87 -2.01 -1.84
C GLN A 206 -10.14 -3.31 -1.04
N GLN A 207 -9.20 -4.26 -1.05
CA GLN A 207 -9.27 -5.48 -0.22
C GLN A 207 -8.75 -5.25 1.20
#